data_AF-A0A8J6HT06-F1
#
_entry.id   AF-A0A8J6HT06-F1
#
_cell.length_a   1.000
_cell.length_b   1.000
_cell.length_c   1.000
_cell.angle_alpha   90.00
_cell.angle_beta   90.00
_cell.angle_gamma   90.00
#
_symmetry.space_group_name_H-M   'P 1'
#
loop_
_entity.id
_entity.type
_entity.pdbx_description
1 polymer ?
#
loop_
_entity_poly.entity_id
_entity_poly.type
_entity_poly.pdbx_seq_one_letter_code
_entity_poly.pdbx_strand_id
1 'polypeptide(L)' 'MAGTLIVLIAGNPNVDFIFCYQKDDNKYIFDTMKVKEQLEDVPIWNPTVLAYLEEDIRKGLSEIVRI' A
#
# COMPACT_ATOMS: atom_id res chain seq x y z
N MET A 1 -6.76 -0.78 8.44
CA MET A 1 -5.93 0.19 7.69
C MET A 1 -5.56 -0.35 6.32
N ALA A 2 -4.81 -1.45 6.20
CA ALA A 2 -4.42 -2.02 4.89
C ALA A 2 -5.61 -2.26 3.94
N GLY A 3 -6.63 -3.02 4.36
CA GLY A 3 -7.81 -3.27 3.52
C GLY A 3 -8.55 -2.00 3.04
N THR A 4 -8.56 -0.93 3.84
CA THR A 4 -9.13 0.36 3.42
C THR A 4 -8.33 0.98 2.28
N LEU A 5 -6.99 0.95 2.36
CA LEU A 5 -6.11 1.46 1.30
C LEU A 5 -6.27 0.63 0.02
N ILE A 6 -6.41 -0.69 0.13
CA ILE A 6 -6.65 -1.58 -1.00
C ILE A 6 -7.97 -1.27 -1.71
N VAL A 7 -9.05 -1.04 -0.96
CA VAL A 7 -10.33 -0.60 -1.54
C VAL A 7 -10.19 0.72 -2.30
N LEU A 8 -9.41 1.68 -1.77
CA LEU A 8 -9.16 2.95 -2.45
C LEU A 8 -8.38 2.77 -3.75
N ILE A 9 -7.31 1.96 -3.75
CA ILE A 9 -6.50 1.67 -4.94
C ILE A 9 -7.33 0.94 -6.00
N ALA A 10 -8.07 -0.09 -5.60
CA ALA A 10 -8.90 -0.88 -6.50
C ALA A 10 -10.05 -0.06 -7.10
N GLY A 11 -10.69 0.80 -6.30
CA GLY A 11 -11.81 1.63 -6.74
C GLY A 11 -11.38 2.88 -7.53
N ASN A 12 -10.11 3.27 -7.47
CA ASN A 12 -9.61 4.50 -8.09
C ASN A 12 -8.25 4.28 -8.77
N PRO A 13 -8.17 3.45 -9.83
CA PRO A 13 -6.88 3.02 -10.41
C PRO A 13 -6.05 4.16 -11.02
N ASN A 14 -6.69 5.26 -11.39
CA ASN A 14 -6.05 6.45 -11.97
C ASN A 14 -5.59 7.46 -10.92
N VAL A 15 -5.89 7.23 -9.63
CA VAL A 15 -5.48 8.11 -8.53
C VAL A 15 -4.20 7.56 -7.93
N ASP A 16 -3.23 8.44 -7.74
CA ASP A 16 -1.99 8.13 -7.03
C ASP A 16 -2.16 8.44 -5.54
N PHE A 17 -1.92 7.44 -4.70
CA PHE A 17 -1.99 7.53 -3.25
C PHE A 17 -0.61 7.53 -2.63
N ILE A 18 -0.41 8.46 -1.69
CA ILE A 18 0.65 8.39 -0.69
C ILE A 18 -0.01 8.19 0.67
N PHE A 19 0.23 7.03 1.27
CA PHE A 19 -0.21 6.72 2.61
C PHE A 19 0.97 6.85 3.58
N CYS A 20 0.81 7.70 4.60
CA CYS A 20 1.80 7.86 5.67
C CYS A 20 1.17 7.46 7.01
N TYR A 21 1.87 6.59 7.74
CA TYR A 21 1.56 6.28 9.13
C TYR A 21 2.79 6.54 9.99
N GLN A 22 2.60 7.16 11.15
CA GLN A 22 3.69 7.50 12.06
C GLN A 22 3.30 7.13 13.50
N LYS A 23 4.24 6.50 14.21
CA LYS A 23 4.16 6.22 15.64
C LYS A 23 5.53 6.54 16.24
N ASP A 24 5.57 7.51 17.15
CA ASP A 24 6.81 8.06 17.71
C ASP A 24 7.77 8.48 16.59
N ASP A 25 9.02 8.00 16.62
CA ASP A 25 10.05 8.26 15.61
C ASP A 25 9.98 7.30 14.41
N ASN A 26 9.06 6.33 14.42
CA ASN A 26 8.90 5.34 13.36
C ASN A 26 7.85 5.77 12.33
N LYS A 27 8.17 5.63 11.04
CA LYS A 27 7.30 6.04 9.94
C LYS A 27 7.18 4.94 8.88
N TYR A 28 5.94 4.64 8.50
CA TYR A 28 5.59 3.84 7.33
C TYR A 28 5.15 4.78 6.21
N ILE A 29 5.70 4.59 5.01
CA ILE A 29 5.26 5.31 3.81
C ILE A 29 4.99 4.28 2.73
N PHE A 30 3.78 4.33 2.17
CA PHE A 30 3.40 3.59 0.99
C PHE A 30 3.04 4.55 -0.13
N ASP A 31 3.66 4.39 -1.30
CA ASP A 31 3.51 5.27 -2.45
C ASP A 31 3.18 4.43 -3.68
N THR A 32 1.95 4.60 -4.19
CA THR A 32 1.47 3.83 -5.36
C THR A 32 2.24 4.13 -6.64
N MET A 33 2.87 5.31 -6.78
CA MET A 33 3.68 5.62 -7.96
C MET A 33 4.93 4.74 -8.00
N LYS A 34 5.60 4.58 -6.87
CA LYS A 34 6.77 3.68 -6.75
C LYS A 34 6.40 2.23 -7.02
N VAL A 35 5.23 1.80 -6.55
CA VAL A 35 4.73 0.44 -6.83
C VAL A 35 4.45 0.26 -8.31
N LYS A 36 3.81 1.24 -8.98
CA LYS A 36 3.56 1.20 -10.42
C LYS A 36 4.86 1.12 -11.23
N GLU A 37 5.89 1.86 -10.84
CA GLU A 37 7.22 1.79 -11.47
C GLU A 37 7.83 0.38 -11.38
N GLN A 38 7.60 -0.35 -10.29
CA GLN A 38 8.10 -1.72 -10.10
C GLN A 38 7.28 -2.78 -10.85
N LEU A 39 6.01 -2.49 -11.16
CA LEU A 39 5.09 -3.42 -11.81
C LEU A 39 5.17 -3.38 -13.34
N GLU A 40 5.86 -2.39 -13.92
CA GLU A 40 5.95 -2.19 -15.37
C GLU A 40 4.55 -2.19 -16.02
N ASP A 41 4.24 -3.21 -16.83
CA ASP A 41 2.97 -3.33 -17.55
C ASP A 41 1.86 -3.99 -16.72
N VAL A 42 2.16 -4.48 -15.51
CA VAL A 42 1.15 -5.13 -14.66
C VAL A 42 0.33 -4.07 -13.93
N PRO A 43 -1.00 -4.01 -14.12
CA PRO A 43 -1.81 -2.99 -13.46
C PRO A 43 -1.83 -3.18 -11.93
N ILE A 44 -1.64 -2.10 -11.17
CA ILE A 44 -1.66 -2.13 -9.70
C ILE A 44 -3.00 -2.62 -9.11
N TRP A 45 -4.09 -2.47 -9.86
CA TRP A 45 -5.43 -2.94 -9.49
C TRP A 45 -5.69 -4.41 -9.83
N ASN A 46 -4.71 -5.12 -10.39
CA ASN A 46 -4.81 -6.56 -10.61
C ASN A 46 -5.10 -7.28 -9.28
N PRO A 47 -6.07 -8.22 -9.20
CA PRO A 47 -6.43 -8.88 -7.95
C PRO A 47 -5.27 -9.56 -7.21
N THR A 48 -4.32 -10.16 -7.94
CA THR A 48 -3.15 -10.80 -7.35
C THR A 48 -2.18 -9.77 -6.76
N VAL A 49 -2.01 -8.64 -7.45
CA VAL A 49 -1.21 -7.51 -6.95
C VAL A 49 -1.85 -6.91 -5.71
N LEU A 50 -3.17 -6.66 -5.73
CA LEU A 50 -3.90 -6.13 -4.58
C LEU A 50 -3.78 -7.04 -3.35
N ALA A 51 -3.89 -8.36 -3.51
CA ALA A 51 -3.71 -9.31 -2.42
C ALA A 51 -2.29 -9.25 -1.84
N TYR A 52 -1.27 -9.17 -2.71
CA TYR A 52 0.12 -9.02 -2.29
C TYR A 52 0.36 -7.71 -1.54
N LEU A 53 -0.11 -6.59 -2.09
CA LEU A 53 0.02 -5.27 -1.46
C LEU A 53 -0.68 -5.24 -0.10
N GLU A 54 -1.84 -5.88 0.03
CA GLU A 54 -2.54 -5.94 1.31
C GLU A 54 -1.69 -6.62 2.38
N GLU A 55 -1.09 -7.76 2.04
CA GLU A 55 -0.22 -8.50 2.94
C GLU A 55 1.05 -7.70 3.29
N ASP A 56 1.69 -7.09 2.30
CA ASP A 56 2.90 -6.29 2.47
C ASP A 56 2.65 -5.06 3.36
N ILE A 57 1.57 -4.32 3.10
CA ILE A 57 1.16 -3.17 3.93
C ILE A 57 0.86 -3.61 5.37
N ARG A 58 0.20 -4.77 5.56
CA ARG A 58 -0.05 -5.31 6.91
C ARG A 58 1.24 -5.61 7.66
N LYS A 59 2.21 -6.22 6.98
CA LYS A 59 3.54 -6.53 7.56
C LYS A 59 4.26 -5.25 7.96
N GLY A 60 4.43 -4.30 7.04
CA GLY A 60 5.11 -3.04 7.33
C GLY A 60 4.45 -2.23 8.45
N LEU A 61 3.12 -2.19 8.51
CA LEU A 61 2.41 -1.56 9.63
C LEU A 61 2.64 -2.31 10.95
N SER A 62 2.67 -3.64 10.96
CA SER A 62 2.87 -4.44 12.17
C SER A 62 4.25 -4.22 12.82
N GLU A 63 5.28 -3.95 12.01
CA GLU A 63 6.64 -3.66 12.49
C GLU A 63 6.69 -2.36 13.28
N ILE A 64 5.89 -1.38 12.89
CA ILE A 64 5.83 -0.05 13.52
C ILE A 64 4.84 -0.03 14.69
N VAL A 65 3.77 -0.82 14.61
CA VAL A 65 2.70 -0.80 15.62
C VAL A 65 3.05 -1.56 16.90
N ARG A 66 4.13 -2.39 16.92
CA ARG A 66 4.52 -3.23 18.09
C ARG A 66 4.13 -2.59 19.42
N ILE A 67 3.20 -3.26 20.10
CA ILE A 67 2.71 -2.99 21.45
C ILE A 67 3.64 -3.72 22.41
#